data_AF-A0A8P0TT47-F1
#
_entry.id   AF-A0A8P0TT47-F1
#
_cell.length_a   1.000
_cell.length_b   1.000
_cell.length_c   1.000
_cell.angle_alpha   90.00
_cell.angle_beta   90.00
_cell.angle_gamma   90.00
#
_symmetry.space_group_name_H-M   'P 1'
#
loop_
_entity.id
_entity.type
_entity.pdbx_description
1 polymer ?
#
loop_
_entity_poly.entity_id
_entity_poly.type
_entity_poly.pdbx_seq_one_letter_code
_entity_poly.pdbx_strand_id
1 'polypeptide(L)'
;MSSSANWDRDRATLASLYGSNKAAPIAHSAPLSSREVLCKYPQPVTVTSPPTGLGAGGKGRAAPLPRCGLPTCEDSFSTRKTTRALFQKIKAVYDTNPAKFRTLQNILEVEKEMYGAEWPKVGATLALMWLKRGLRFIQVFLQSICDGERDENHPNLIRVNATKAYEMALKKYHGWIVQKIFQAALYAAPYKSDFLKALSKGQNVTEEECLEKVRLFLVNYTATIDVIYEMYTKMNAELNYKV
;
A
#
# COMPACT_ATOMS: atom_id res chain seq x y z
N MET A 1 -22.41 13.23 9.56
CA MET A 1 -21.50 14.37 9.80
C MET A 1 -20.79 14.32 11.17
N SER A 2 -20.64 13.15 11.81
CA SER A 2 -20.11 13.03 13.19
C SER A 2 -18.65 12.55 13.30
N SER A 3 -18.08 11.97 12.23
CA SER A 3 -16.77 11.29 12.30
C SER A 3 -15.55 12.22 12.27
N SER A 4 -15.67 13.44 11.75
CA SER A 4 -14.54 14.41 11.68
C SER A 4 -14.26 15.10 13.01
N ALA A 5 -15.24 15.20 13.92
CA ALA A 5 -15.10 15.92 15.18
C ALA A 5 -14.37 15.09 16.26
N ASN A 6 -14.37 13.75 16.13
CA ASN A 6 -13.64 12.87 17.03
C ASN A 6 -12.12 12.88 16.71
N TRP A 7 -11.79 13.08 15.43
CA TRP A 7 -10.43 13.09 14.91
C TRP A 7 -9.55 14.19 15.50
N ASP A 8 -10.03 15.44 15.52
CA ASP A 8 -9.24 16.57 16.03
C ASP A 8 -9.00 16.45 17.54
N ARG A 9 -9.94 15.85 18.26
CA ARG A 9 -9.87 15.62 19.71
C ARG A 9 -8.84 14.55 20.07
N ASP A 10 -8.84 13.43 19.36
CA ASP A 10 -7.90 12.33 19.62
C ASP A 10 -6.47 12.70 19.19
N ARG A 11 -6.33 13.46 18.08
CA ARG A 11 -5.05 14.04 17.64
C ARG A 11 -4.46 14.99 18.69
N ALA A 12 -5.27 15.89 19.24
CA ALA A 12 -4.82 16.85 20.26
C ALA A 12 -4.40 16.13 21.55
N THR A 13 -5.13 15.08 21.94
CA THR A 13 -4.84 14.30 23.15
C THR A 13 -3.53 13.51 23.00
N LEU A 14 -3.29 12.87 21.85
CA LEU A 14 -2.06 12.14 21.59
C LEU A 14 -0.84 13.07 21.39
N ALA A 15 -1.01 14.22 20.73
CA ALA A 15 0.06 15.21 20.59
C ALA A 15 0.49 15.79 21.95
N SER A 16 -0.45 15.94 22.89
CA SER A 16 -0.18 16.39 24.27
C SER A 16 0.60 15.34 25.07
N LEU A 17 0.25 14.06 24.94
CA LEU A 17 0.89 12.97 25.69
C LEU A 17 2.33 12.66 25.24
N TYR A 18 2.65 12.93 23.97
CA TYR A 18 3.95 12.57 23.39
C TYR A 18 4.81 13.78 22.95
N GLY A 19 4.34 15.01 23.21
CA GLY A 19 4.91 16.27 22.74
C GLY A 19 6.20 16.75 23.42
N SER A 20 6.98 15.88 24.07
CA SER A 20 8.25 16.26 24.71
C SER A 20 9.33 15.21 24.50
N ASN A 21 9.74 15.00 23.25
CA ASN A 21 11.02 14.36 22.96
C ASN A 21 11.84 15.25 22.03
N LYS A 22 12.83 15.94 22.62
CA LYS A 22 13.88 16.64 21.90
C LYS A 22 14.60 15.64 20.98
N ALA A 23 14.80 16.04 19.72
CA ALA A 23 15.46 15.24 18.70
C ALA A 23 16.85 14.77 19.15
N ALA A 24 17.09 13.46 19.08
CA ALA A 24 18.43 12.86 19.13
C ALA A 24 18.92 12.60 17.69
N PRO A 25 20.21 12.79 17.37
CA PRO A 25 20.72 12.66 16.02
C PRO A 25 20.84 11.18 15.63
N ILE A 26 20.37 10.85 14.42
CA ILE A 26 20.50 9.52 13.83
C ILE A 26 21.96 9.32 13.40
N ALA A 27 22.64 8.36 14.02
CA ALA A 27 23.96 7.92 13.63
C ALA A 27 23.90 7.21 12.26
N HIS A 28 24.81 7.59 11.35
CA HIS A 28 24.99 6.95 10.06
C HIS A 28 25.51 5.51 10.22
N SER A 29 24.76 4.53 9.72
CA SER A 29 25.31 3.22 9.36
C SER A 29 25.44 3.13 7.83
N ALA A 30 26.61 2.65 7.39
CA ALA A 30 27.03 2.61 5.99
C ALA A 30 26.14 1.70 5.11
N PRO A 31 26.05 1.96 3.79
CA PRO A 31 25.22 1.16 2.89
C PRO A 31 25.88 -0.19 2.55
N LEU A 32 25.08 -1.27 2.61
CA LEU A 32 25.47 -2.60 2.16
C LEU A 32 25.61 -2.63 0.62
N SER A 33 26.64 -3.33 0.14
CA SER A 33 27.02 -3.43 -1.27
C SER A 33 26.07 -4.32 -2.07
N SER A 34 25.86 -3.97 -3.35
CA SER A 34 24.95 -4.60 -4.33
C SER A 34 25.11 -6.12 -4.51
N ARG A 35 26.18 -6.74 -3.99
CA ARG A 35 26.42 -8.19 -4.04
C ARG A 35 25.60 -9.01 -3.03
N GLU A 36 25.18 -8.44 -1.91
CA GLU A 36 24.43 -9.20 -0.87
C GLU A 36 22.93 -9.37 -1.19
N VAL A 37 22.39 -8.55 -2.10
CA VAL A 37 20.97 -8.61 -2.49
C VAL A 37 20.68 -9.79 -3.44
N LEU A 38 21.66 -10.21 -4.25
CA LEU A 38 21.45 -11.25 -5.27
C LEU A 38 21.39 -12.69 -4.72
N CYS A 39 21.92 -12.96 -3.52
CA CYS A 39 21.90 -14.31 -2.94
C CYS A 39 20.59 -14.70 -2.25
N LYS A 40 19.66 -13.77 -2.02
CA LYS A 40 18.42 -14.06 -1.27
C LYS A 40 17.22 -14.50 -2.11
N TYR A 41 17.30 -14.47 -3.44
CA TYR A 41 16.17 -14.85 -4.31
C TYR A 41 16.67 -15.49 -5.62
N PRO A 42 16.76 -16.83 -5.72
CA PRO A 42 16.97 -17.46 -7.00
C PRO A 42 15.74 -17.24 -7.89
N GLN A 43 15.95 -16.71 -9.10
CA GLN A 43 14.93 -16.59 -10.13
C GLN A 43 14.57 -18.00 -10.65
N PRO A 44 13.29 -18.32 -10.90
CA PRO A 44 12.94 -19.59 -11.50
C PRO A 44 13.37 -19.62 -12.96
N VAL A 45 14.17 -20.64 -13.30
CA VAL A 45 14.55 -21.05 -14.65
C VAL A 45 13.29 -21.40 -15.47
N THR A 46 13.20 -20.84 -16.68
CA THR A 46 12.20 -21.18 -17.69
C THR A 46 12.38 -22.61 -18.19
N VAL A 47 11.36 -23.45 -18.03
CA VAL A 47 11.31 -24.82 -18.56
C VAL A 47 11.06 -24.76 -20.07
N THR A 48 12.01 -25.26 -20.85
CA THR A 48 11.86 -25.55 -22.28
C THR A 48 11.04 -26.83 -22.49
N SER A 49 10.12 -26.80 -23.45
CA SER A 49 9.19 -27.88 -23.84
C SER A 49 9.87 -29.21 -24.19
N PRO A 50 9.25 -30.38 -23.95
CA PRO A 50 9.73 -31.66 -24.47
C PRO A 50 9.05 -32.07 -25.81
N PRO A 51 9.65 -32.99 -26.58
CA PRO A 51 9.21 -33.37 -27.92
C PRO A 51 8.13 -34.47 -27.92
N THR A 52 7.44 -34.55 -29.06
CA THR A 52 6.37 -35.46 -29.45
C THR A 52 6.82 -36.93 -29.54
N GLY A 53 6.01 -37.88 -29.04
CA GLY A 53 6.22 -39.32 -29.20
C GLY A 53 5.01 -40.17 -28.79
N LEU A 54 4.73 -41.22 -29.57
CA LEU A 54 3.52 -42.06 -29.67
C LEU A 54 3.10 -42.89 -28.43
N GLY A 55 1.82 -43.30 -28.38
CA GLY A 55 1.46 -44.67 -27.93
C GLY A 55 0.19 -44.88 -27.07
N ALA A 56 -0.87 -45.38 -27.72
CA ALA A 56 -1.98 -46.27 -27.29
C ALA A 56 -2.45 -46.41 -25.81
N GLY A 57 -3.79 -46.47 -25.63
CA GLY A 57 -4.43 -47.38 -24.66
C GLY A 57 -5.52 -46.82 -23.72
N GLY A 58 -6.79 -47.02 -24.09
CA GLY A 58 -7.90 -47.53 -23.25
C GLY A 58 -8.26 -46.93 -21.86
N LYS A 59 -9.56 -46.61 -21.76
CA LYS A 59 -10.48 -46.62 -20.60
C LYS A 59 -10.80 -45.28 -19.92
N GLY A 60 -12.11 -45.10 -19.72
CA GLY A 60 -12.81 -43.86 -19.42
C GLY A 60 -12.31 -43.08 -18.21
N ARG A 61 -12.36 -41.76 -18.33
CA ARG A 61 -12.30 -40.82 -17.21
C ARG A 61 -13.49 -39.87 -17.31
N ALA A 62 -14.15 -39.71 -16.19
CA ALA A 62 -15.21 -38.74 -15.96
C ALA A 62 -14.78 -37.33 -16.42
N ALA A 63 -15.75 -36.58 -16.95
CA ALA A 63 -15.55 -35.18 -17.34
C ALA A 63 -14.92 -34.39 -16.18
N PRO A 64 -13.89 -33.54 -16.44
CA PRO A 64 -13.37 -32.68 -15.41
C PRO A 64 -14.44 -31.69 -14.99
N LEU A 65 -14.79 -31.66 -13.71
CA LEU A 65 -15.55 -30.57 -13.13
C LEU A 65 -14.81 -29.24 -13.37
N PRO A 66 -15.52 -28.13 -13.64
CA PRO A 66 -14.88 -26.86 -13.91
C PRO A 66 -14.04 -26.44 -12.70
N ARG A 67 -12.75 -26.16 -12.93
CA ARG A 67 -11.88 -25.58 -11.91
C ARG A 67 -12.51 -24.26 -11.46
N CYS A 68 -12.98 -24.20 -10.21
CA CYS A 68 -13.29 -22.95 -9.54
C CYS A 68 -12.03 -22.08 -9.52
N GLY A 69 -12.03 -21.00 -10.30
CA GLY A 69 -11.01 -19.96 -10.25
C GLY A 69 -11.15 -19.16 -8.97
N LEU A 70 -10.55 -19.65 -7.88
CA LEU A 70 -10.32 -18.84 -6.67
C LEU A 70 -9.09 -17.95 -6.91
N PRO A 71 -9.12 -16.66 -6.53
CA PRO A 71 -7.97 -15.76 -6.67
C PRO A 71 -6.83 -16.24 -5.77
N THR A 72 -5.67 -16.49 -6.38
CA THR A 72 -4.45 -16.95 -5.73
C THR A 72 -3.63 -15.76 -5.18
N CYS A 73 -2.51 -16.02 -4.50
CA CYS A 73 -1.55 -15.04 -3.97
C CYS A 73 -1.06 -13.95 -4.96
N GLU A 74 -1.42 -14.04 -6.24
CA GLU A 74 -1.03 -13.12 -7.30
C GLU A 74 -1.57 -11.69 -7.13
N ASP A 75 -2.75 -11.51 -6.53
CA ASP A 75 -3.33 -10.17 -6.35
C ASP A 75 -2.54 -9.35 -5.32
N SER A 76 -2.18 -9.95 -4.18
CA SER A 76 -1.28 -9.32 -3.20
C SER A 76 0.10 -9.03 -3.80
N PHE A 77 0.56 -9.89 -4.71
CA PHE A 77 1.83 -9.70 -5.41
C PHE A 77 1.77 -8.54 -6.41
N SER A 78 0.62 -8.35 -7.07
CA SER A 78 0.36 -7.24 -7.99
C SER A 78 0.41 -5.89 -7.26
N THR A 79 -0.29 -5.74 -6.14
CA THR A 79 -0.24 -4.49 -5.34
C THR A 79 1.17 -4.17 -4.87
N ARG A 80 1.91 -5.18 -4.37
CA ARG A 80 3.32 -4.99 -3.93
C ARG A 80 4.25 -4.57 -5.08
N LYS A 81 4.05 -5.07 -6.30
CA LYS A 81 4.82 -4.65 -7.48
C LYS A 81 4.53 -3.20 -7.82
N THR A 82 3.26 -2.81 -7.86
CA THR A 82 2.84 -1.44 -8.20
C THR A 82 3.38 -0.42 -7.22
N THR A 83 3.20 -0.62 -5.90
CA THR A 83 3.72 0.31 -4.89
C THR A 83 5.23 0.48 -4.97
N ARG A 84 5.99 -0.61 -5.17
CA ARG A 84 7.44 -0.56 -5.34
C ARG A 84 7.85 0.23 -6.57
N ALA A 85 7.18 0.01 -7.70
CA ALA A 85 7.47 0.73 -8.94
C ALA A 85 7.22 2.24 -8.79
N LEU A 86 6.15 2.65 -8.09
CA LEU A 86 5.88 4.07 -7.80
C LEU A 86 6.98 4.70 -6.95
N PHE A 87 7.40 4.00 -5.89
CA PHE A 87 8.51 4.46 -5.05
C PHE A 87 9.83 4.57 -5.84
N GLN A 88 10.14 3.58 -6.67
CA GLN A 88 11.33 3.60 -7.52
C GLN A 88 11.32 4.77 -8.50
N LYS A 89 10.17 5.14 -9.08
CA LYS A 89 10.06 6.33 -9.95
C LYS A 89 10.38 7.62 -9.20
N ILE A 90 9.82 7.79 -8.01
CA ILE A 90 10.09 8.96 -7.16
C ILE A 90 11.57 9.01 -6.76
N LYS A 91 12.12 7.86 -6.35
CA LYS A 91 13.53 7.72 -5.97
C LYS A 91 14.47 8.01 -7.15
N ALA A 92 14.14 7.55 -8.35
CA ALA A 92 14.93 7.81 -9.54
C ALA A 92 15.01 9.31 -9.85
N VAL A 93 13.89 10.05 -9.74
CA VAL A 93 13.89 11.52 -9.90
C VAL A 93 14.72 12.18 -8.81
N TYR A 94 14.55 11.78 -7.55
CA TYR A 94 15.34 12.28 -6.43
C TYR A 94 16.86 12.09 -6.65
N ASP A 95 17.27 10.92 -7.13
CA ASP A 95 18.67 10.56 -7.33
C ASP A 95 19.35 11.36 -8.44
N THR A 96 18.59 11.96 -9.37
CA THR A 96 19.18 12.83 -10.40
C THR A 96 19.79 14.09 -9.81
N ASN A 97 19.18 14.65 -8.76
CA ASN A 97 19.70 15.81 -8.05
C ASN A 97 19.06 15.92 -6.64
N PRO A 98 19.64 15.25 -5.62
CA PRO A 98 19.10 15.24 -4.26
C PRO A 98 18.96 16.61 -3.62
N ALA A 99 19.80 17.59 -4.00
CA ALA A 99 19.72 18.96 -3.49
C ALA A 99 18.52 19.69 -4.08
N LYS A 100 18.24 19.52 -5.37
CA LYS A 100 17.09 20.11 -6.06
C LYS A 100 15.76 19.46 -5.65
N PHE A 101 15.76 18.14 -5.47
CA PHE A 101 14.57 17.35 -5.13
C PHE A 101 14.48 17.02 -3.63
N ARG A 102 14.96 17.92 -2.78
CA ARG A 102 15.08 17.70 -1.32
C ARG A 102 13.75 17.37 -0.65
N THR A 103 12.64 17.95 -1.11
CA THR A 103 11.30 17.73 -0.56
C THR A 103 10.31 17.30 -1.64
N LEU A 104 9.19 16.68 -1.24
CA LEU A 104 8.11 16.32 -2.17
C LEU A 104 7.52 17.56 -2.87
N GLN A 105 7.45 18.69 -2.18
CA GLN A 105 7.05 19.98 -2.75
C GLN A 105 7.97 20.38 -3.90
N ASN A 106 9.29 20.29 -3.70
CA ASN A 106 10.26 20.63 -4.74
C ASN A 106 10.14 19.71 -5.96
N ILE A 107 9.81 18.43 -5.77
CA ILE A 107 9.54 17.53 -6.91
C ILE A 107 8.40 18.07 -7.76
N LEU A 108 7.27 18.43 -7.15
CA LEU A 108 6.12 18.93 -7.89
C LEU A 108 6.41 20.28 -8.58
N GLU A 109 7.09 21.19 -7.90
CA GLU A 109 7.44 22.53 -8.43
C GLU A 109 8.37 22.40 -9.63
N VAL A 110 9.45 21.64 -9.46
CA VAL A 110 10.47 21.46 -10.51
C VAL A 110 9.90 20.70 -11.70
N GLU A 111 9.13 19.63 -11.49
CA GLU A 111 8.51 18.91 -12.61
C GLU A 111 7.45 19.77 -13.33
N LYS A 112 6.74 20.65 -12.62
CA LYS A 112 5.81 21.60 -13.25
C LYS A 112 6.53 22.54 -14.20
N GLU A 113 7.68 23.08 -13.79
CA GLU A 113 8.52 23.93 -14.64
C GLU A 113 9.11 23.15 -15.81
N MET A 114 9.57 21.92 -15.58
CA MET A 114 10.24 21.10 -16.60
C MET A 114 9.28 20.59 -17.69
N TYR A 115 8.07 20.19 -17.33
CA TYR A 115 7.13 19.54 -18.25
C TYR A 115 5.99 20.45 -18.74
N GLY A 116 5.84 21.65 -18.16
CA GLY A 116 4.86 22.65 -18.61
C GLY A 116 3.44 22.08 -18.74
N ALA A 117 2.92 22.04 -19.97
CA ALA A 117 1.55 21.61 -20.25
C ALA A 117 1.27 20.11 -20.03
N GLU A 118 2.29 19.26 -19.99
CA GLU A 118 2.12 17.81 -19.73
C GLU A 118 1.94 17.50 -18.24
N TRP A 119 2.36 18.42 -17.36
CA TRP A 119 2.17 18.33 -15.92
C TRP A 119 0.68 18.50 -15.56
N PRO A 120 0.11 17.75 -14.59
CA PRO A 120 0.76 16.84 -13.63
C PRO A 120 0.76 15.35 -14.04
N LYS A 121 0.43 15.02 -15.30
CA LYS A 121 0.28 13.61 -15.75
C LYS A 121 1.60 12.95 -16.15
N VAL A 122 2.70 13.31 -15.49
CA VAL A 122 4.07 12.88 -15.83
C VAL A 122 4.92 12.65 -14.59
N GLY A 123 6.05 11.96 -14.78
CA GLY A 123 7.14 11.91 -13.80
C GLY A 123 6.81 11.35 -12.42
N ALA A 124 7.57 11.82 -11.43
CA ALA A 124 7.38 11.51 -10.02
C ALA A 124 6.11 12.14 -9.45
N THR A 125 5.62 13.24 -10.01
CA THR A 125 4.33 13.86 -9.65
C THR A 125 3.19 12.89 -9.87
N LEU A 126 3.12 12.24 -11.03
CA LEU A 126 2.10 11.22 -11.29
C LEU A 126 2.30 10.00 -10.40
N ALA A 127 3.56 9.58 -10.18
CA ALA A 127 3.87 8.43 -9.33
C ALA A 127 3.44 8.66 -7.86
N LEU A 128 3.75 9.83 -7.31
CA LEU A 128 3.38 10.22 -5.95
C LEU A 128 1.86 10.40 -5.81
N MET A 129 1.16 10.82 -6.87
CA MET A 129 -0.30 10.93 -6.87
C MET A 129 -0.97 9.57 -6.64
N TRP A 130 -0.48 8.52 -7.31
CA TRP A 130 -0.97 7.16 -7.09
C TRP A 130 -0.50 6.61 -5.74
N LEU A 131 0.74 6.90 -5.35
CA LEU A 131 1.29 6.44 -4.08
C LEU A 131 0.48 6.97 -2.90
N LYS A 132 0.19 8.28 -2.84
CA LYS A 132 -0.55 8.87 -1.71
C LYS A 132 -1.94 8.26 -1.53
N ARG A 133 -2.60 7.79 -2.60
CA ARG A 133 -3.88 7.08 -2.54
C ARG A 133 -3.72 5.71 -1.89
N GLY A 134 -2.69 4.96 -2.27
CA GLY A 134 -2.33 3.70 -1.60
C GLY A 134 -1.94 3.91 -0.15
N LEU A 135 -1.21 4.98 0.17
CA LEU A 135 -0.86 5.32 1.55
C LEU A 135 -2.11 5.65 2.38
N ARG A 136 -3.06 6.40 1.81
CA ARG A 136 -4.36 6.69 2.44
C ARG A 136 -5.19 5.43 2.69
N PHE A 137 -5.17 4.47 1.75
CA PHE A 137 -5.81 3.16 1.97
C PHE A 137 -5.23 2.48 3.23
N ILE A 138 -3.91 2.38 3.33
CA ILE A 138 -3.24 1.78 4.50
C ILE A 138 -3.59 2.54 5.79
N GLN A 139 -3.62 3.88 5.74
CA GLN A 139 -3.95 4.73 6.88
C GLN A 139 -5.36 4.42 7.40
N VAL A 140 -6.38 4.49 6.53
CA VAL A 140 -7.78 4.24 6.91
C VAL A 140 -7.99 2.81 7.35
N PHE A 141 -7.33 1.84 6.69
CA PHE A 141 -7.44 0.43 7.02
C PHE A 141 -6.90 0.13 8.42
N LEU A 142 -5.68 0.58 8.73
CA LEU A 142 -5.07 0.38 10.04
C LEU A 142 -5.80 1.14 11.14
N GLN A 143 -6.25 2.37 10.85
CA GLN A 143 -7.04 3.16 11.80
C GLN A 143 -8.35 2.45 12.16
N SER A 144 -9.09 1.97 11.15
CA SER A 144 -10.34 1.22 11.34
C SER A 144 -10.14 -0.03 12.23
N ILE A 145 -9.02 -0.74 12.08
CA ILE A 145 -8.67 -1.86 12.96
C ILE A 145 -8.37 -1.39 14.39
N CYS A 146 -7.63 -0.30 14.56
CA CYS A 146 -7.28 0.26 15.87
C CYS A 146 -8.50 0.84 16.62
N ASP A 147 -9.47 1.36 15.90
CA ASP A 147 -10.74 1.88 16.43
C ASP A 147 -11.70 0.77 16.84
N GLY A 148 -11.35 -0.50 16.55
CA GLY A 148 -12.15 -1.66 16.90
C GLY A 148 -13.34 -1.91 15.98
N GLU A 149 -13.42 -1.22 14.84
CA GLU A 149 -14.48 -1.43 13.84
C GLU A 149 -14.41 -2.85 13.30
N ARG A 150 -15.54 -3.57 13.33
CA ARG A 150 -15.63 -4.96 12.89
C ARG A 150 -17.06 -5.31 12.51
N ASP A 151 -17.21 -6.42 11.79
CA ASP A 151 -18.50 -7.09 11.65
C ASP A 151 -18.75 -7.92 12.92
N GLU A 152 -19.83 -7.65 13.66
CA GLU A 152 -20.13 -8.39 14.89
C GLU A 152 -20.47 -9.86 14.63
N ASN A 153 -20.93 -10.21 13.43
CA ASN A 153 -21.17 -11.61 13.05
C ASN A 153 -19.86 -12.35 12.71
N HIS A 154 -18.85 -11.60 12.27
CA HIS A 154 -17.56 -12.13 11.82
C HIS A 154 -16.39 -11.28 12.34
N PRO A 155 -16.19 -11.18 13.66
CA PRO A 155 -15.29 -10.19 14.27
C PRO A 155 -13.80 -10.40 13.97
N ASN A 156 -13.43 -11.61 13.52
CA ASN A 156 -12.05 -11.93 13.12
C ASN A 156 -11.79 -11.66 11.63
N LEU A 157 -12.74 -11.12 10.85
CA LEU A 157 -12.53 -10.72 9.46
C LEU A 157 -12.21 -9.22 9.36
N ILE A 158 -11.21 -8.88 8.54
CA ILE A 158 -10.81 -7.49 8.25
C ILE A 158 -11.47 -6.90 6.99
N ARG A 159 -12.47 -7.60 6.44
CA ARG A 159 -13.10 -7.23 5.16
C ARG A 159 -13.84 -5.90 5.23
N VAL A 160 -14.51 -5.61 6.35
CA VAL A 160 -15.20 -4.33 6.56
C VAL A 160 -14.21 -3.16 6.60
N ASN A 161 -13.08 -3.35 7.28
CA ASN A 161 -12.02 -2.35 7.37
C ASN A 161 -11.39 -2.08 5.99
N ALA A 162 -11.07 -3.15 5.25
CA ALA A 162 -10.49 -3.06 3.91
C ALA A 162 -11.46 -2.42 2.91
N THR A 163 -12.75 -2.75 3.00
CA THR A 163 -13.80 -2.13 2.18
C THR A 163 -13.89 -0.63 2.46
N LYS A 164 -14.01 -0.22 3.74
CA LYS A 164 -14.02 1.19 4.13
C LYS A 164 -12.81 1.95 3.57
N ALA A 165 -11.61 1.40 3.75
CA ALA A 165 -10.38 1.98 3.24
C ALA A 165 -10.39 2.15 1.71
N TYR A 166 -10.89 1.15 0.98
CA TYR A 166 -11.00 1.19 -0.47
C TYR A 166 -11.96 2.28 -0.95
N GLU A 167 -13.13 2.39 -0.31
CA GLU A 167 -14.14 3.37 -0.66
C GLU A 167 -13.63 4.80 -0.49
N MET A 168 -12.92 5.06 0.59
CA MET A 168 -12.37 6.39 0.89
C MET A 168 -11.17 6.76 0.03
N ALA A 169 -10.29 5.80 -0.29
CA ALA A 169 -8.98 6.10 -0.89
C ALA A 169 -8.89 5.84 -2.40
N LEU A 170 -9.52 4.78 -2.92
CA LEU A 170 -9.22 4.22 -4.24
C LEU A 170 -10.42 4.10 -5.17
N LYS A 171 -11.61 3.75 -4.64
CA LYS A 171 -12.81 3.38 -5.44
C LYS A 171 -13.16 4.40 -6.52
N LYS A 172 -13.06 5.70 -6.23
CA LYS A 172 -13.39 6.77 -7.18
C LYS A 172 -12.45 6.84 -8.40
N TYR A 173 -11.24 6.29 -8.28
CA TYR A 173 -10.22 6.27 -9.34
C TYR A 173 -10.15 4.91 -10.06
N HIS A 174 -11.01 3.96 -9.71
CA HIS A 174 -11.06 2.65 -10.33
C HIS A 174 -12.34 2.52 -11.16
N GLY A 175 -12.20 2.03 -12.39
CA GLY A 175 -13.28 1.63 -13.27
C GLY A 175 -13.99 0.37 -12.77
N TRP A 176 -15.07 0.00 -13.44
CA TRP A 176 -15.92 -1.11 -13.04
C TRP A 176 -15.14 -2.44 -12.93
N ILE A 177 -14.24 -2.72 -13.86
CA ILE A 177 -13.42 -3.95 -13.88
C ILE A 177 -12.54 -4.03 -12.63
N VAL A 178 -11.76 -2.98 -12.35
CA VAL A 178 -10.85 -2.94 -11.20
C VAL A 178 -11.63 -3.01 -9.88
N GLN A 179 -12.81 -2.39 -9.81
CA GLN A 179 -13.69 -2.52 -8.64
C GLN A 179 -14.13 -3.98 -8.41
N LYS A 180 -14.42 -4.74 -9.46
CA LYS A 180 -14.78 -6.17 -9.33
C LYS A 180 -13.59 -7.03 -8.91
N ILE A 181 -12.39 -6.75 -9.44
CA ILE A 181 -11.16 -7.42 -9.01
C ILE A 181 -10.92 -7.18 -7.50
N PHE A 182 -11.08 -5.95 -7.02
CA PHE A 182 -10.95 -5.65 -5.60
C PHE A 182 -11.92 -6.48 -4.73
N GLN A 183 -13.19 -6.58 -5.14
CA GLN A 183 -14.18 -7.38 -4.41
C GLN A 183 -13.83 -8.87 -4.40
N ALA A 184 -13.26 -9.41 -5.48
CA ALA A 184 -12.77 -10.77 -5.51
C ALA A 184 -11.55 -10.97 -4.58
N ALA A 185 -10.59 -10.03 -4.60
CA ALA A 185 -9.40 -10.07 -3.77
C ALA A 185 -9.70 -10.00 -2.26
N LEU A 186 -10.79 -9.34 -1.85
CA LEU A 186 -11.24 -9.30 -0.45
C LEU A 186 -11.51 -10.69 0.15
N TYR A 187 -11.87 -11.67 -0.67
CA TYR A 187 -12.09 -13.03 -0.19
C TYR A 187 -10.81 -13.71 0.29
N ALA A 188 -9.65 -13.30 -0.27
CA ALA A 188 -8.33 -13.77 0.11
C ALA A 188 -7.70 -12.95 1.26
N ALA A 189 -8.42 -11.98 1.83
CA ALA A 189 -7.95 -11.25 3.00
C ALA A 189 -7.78 -12.20 4.20
N PRO A 190 -6.66 -12.10 4.94
CA PRO A 190 -6.41 -12.95 6.11
C PRO A 190 -7.39 -12.66 7.24
N TYR A 191 -7.41 -13.52 8.26
CA TYR A 191 -8.04 -13.19 9.54
C TYR A 191 -7.30 -12.03 10.23
N LYS A 192 -8.01 -11.30 11.10
CA LYS A 192 -7.46 -10.18 11.88
C LYS A 192 -6.29 -10.66 12.74
N SER A 193 -6.47 -11.77 13.46
CA SER A 193 -5.42 -12.38 14.29
C SER A 193 -4.15 -12.70 13.49
N ASP A 194 -4.29 -13.31 12.31
CA ASP A 194 -3.17 -13.67 11.45
C ASP A 194 -2.48 -12.43 10.87
N PHE A 195 -3.26 -11.42 10.53
CA PHE A 195 -2.75 -10.13 10.08
C PHE A 195 -1.94 -9.42 11.17
N LEU A 196 -2.46 -9.34 12.40
CA LEU A 196 -1.75 -8.72 13.53
C LEU A 196 -0.48 -9.50 13.90
N LYS A 197 -0.53 -10.83 13.88
CA LYS A 197 0.65 -11.70 14.06
C LYS A 197 1.70 -11.48 12.97
N ALA A 198 1.27 -11.26 11.73
CA ALA A 198 2.18 -10.93 10.64
C ALA A 198 2.82 -9.54 10.82
N LEU A 199 2.08 -8.56 11.34
CA LEU A 199 2.62 -7.22 11.65
C LEU A 199 3.67 -7.26 12.76
N SER A 200 3.49 -8.11 13.78
CA SER A 200 4.49 -8.32 14.83
C SER A 200 5.67 -9.21 14.39
N LYS A 201 5.73 -9.64 13.13
CA LYS A 201 6.73 -10.58 12.59
C LYS A 201 6.83 -11.87 13.43
N GLY A 202 5.72 -12.31 14.02
CA GLY A 202 5.68 -13.48 14.89
C GLY A 202 6.35 -13.29 16.27
N GLN A 203 6.67 -12.05 16.67
CA GLN A 203 7.02 -11.76 18.05
C GLN A 203 5.84 -12.07 18.98
N ASN A 204 6.11 -12.58 20.18
CA ASN A 204 5.12 -12.76 21.24
C ASN A 204 4.75 -11.40 21.84
N VAL A 205 3.96 -10.65 21.09
CA VAL A 205 3.40 -9.34 21.46
C VAL A 205 1.88 -9.54 21.49
N THR A 206 1.21 -9.02 22.51
CA THR A 206 -0.26 -9.13 22.56
C THR A 206 -0.90 -8.34 21.42
N GLU A 207 -2.16 -8.62 21.09
CA GLU A 207 -2.87 -7.83 20.07
C GLU A 207 -2.93 -6.35 20.48
N GLU A 208 -3.15 -6.07 21.77
CA GLU A 208 -3.23 -4.74 22.35
C GLU A 208 -1.91 -3.97 22.19
N GLU A 209 -0.78 -4.59 22.52
CA GLU A 209 0.54 -4.01 22.36
C GLU A 209 0.89 -3.78 20.88
N CYS A 210 0.47 -4.70 19.99
CA CYS A 210 0.64 -4.54 18.56
C CYS A 210 -0.16 -3.33 18.05
N LEU A 211 -1.43 -3.21 18.45
CA LEU A 211 -2.29 -2.10 18.06
C LEU A 211 -1.78 -0.76 18.60
N GLU A 212 -1.22 -0.73 19.81
CA GLU A 212 -0.65 0.51 20.35
C GLU A 212 0.53 1.03 19.52
N LYS A 213 1.41 0.12 19.07
CA LYS A 213 2.50 0.48 18.14
C LYS A 213 1.95 0.97 16.79
N VAL A 214 0.85 0.39 16.31
CA VAL A 214 0.18 0.86 15.09
C VAL A 214 -0.41 2.26 15.29
N ARG A 215 -1.04 2.56 16.44
CA ARG A 215 -1.54 3.90 16.75
C ARG A 215 -0.42 4.94 16.76
N LEU A 216 0.71 4.63 17.40
CA LEU A 216 1.90 5.50 17.40
C LEU A 216 2.41 5.78 15.98
N PHE A 217 2.48 4.75 15.13
CA PHE A 217 2.83 4.90 13.72
C PHE A 217 1.84 5.83 12.98
N LEU A 218 0.54 5.66 13.23
CA LEU A 218 -0.52 6.40 12.54
C LEU A 218 -0.51 7.91 12.82
N VAL A 219 0.07 8.37 13.94
CA VAL A 219 0.16 9.80 14.28
C VAL A 219 0.88 10.58 13.17
N ASN A 220 2.16 10.28 12.94
CA ASN A 220 2.96 10.99 11.95
C ASN A 220 2.61 10.57 10.52
N TYR A 221 2.22 9.30 10.34
CA TYR A 221 1.83 8.80 9.03
C TYR A 221 0.60 9.53 8.49
N THR A 222 -0.43 9.71 9.30
CA THR A 222 -1.65 10.43 8.88
C THR A 222 -1.37 11.90 8.62
N ALA A 223 -0.66 12.58 9.52
CA ALA A 223 -0.29 13.99 9.34
C ALA A 223 0.51 14.20 8.04
N THR A 224 1.45 13.31 7.73
CA THR A 224 2.24 13.39 6.49
C THR A 224 1.37 13.21 5.25
N ILE A 225 0.44 12.24 5.25
CA ILE A 225 -0.45 12.02 4.10
C ILE A 225 -1.39 13.22 3.94
N ASP A 226 -1.92 13.79 5.02
CA ASP A 226 -2.77 14.98 4.97
C ASP A 226 -2.04 16.15 4.28
N VAL A 227 -0.79 16.43 4.70
CA VAL A 227 0.04 17.48 4.08
C VAL A 227 0.28 17.20 2.59
N ILE A 228 0.52 15.94 2.19
CA ILE A 228 0.68 15.60 0.77
C ILE A 228 -0.62 15.85 -0.01
N TYR A 229 -1.78 15.50 0.54
CA TYR A 229 -3.07 15.76 -0.13
C TYR A 229 -3.36 17.27 -0.27
N GLU A 230 -3.06 18.05 0.77
CA GLU A 230 -3.17 19.50 0.72
C GLU A 230 -2.24 20.11 -0.33
N MET A 231 -0.99 19.65 -0.39
CA MET A 231 -0.01 20.06 -1.41
C MET A 231 -0.55 19.82 -2.83
N TYR A 232 -1.06 18.62 -3.12
CA TYR A 232 -1.65 18.32 -4.43
C TYR A 232 -2.83 19.22 -4.78
N THR A 233 -3.63 19.57 -3.78
CA THR A 233 -4.77 20.47 -3.95
C THR A 233 -4.30 21.90 -4.25
N LYS A 234 -3.39 22.43 -3.43
CA LYS A 234 -2.83 23.79 -3.57
C LYS A 234 -2.11 24.00 -4.89
N MET A 235 -1.42 22.98 -5.38
CA MET A 235 -0.67 23.05 -6.64
C MET A 235 -1.53 22.77 -7.89
N ASN A 236 -2.79 22.35 -7.72
CA ASN A 236 -3.64 21.82 -8.78
C ASN A 236 -3.04 20.60 -9.51
N ALA A 237 -2.41 19.70 -8.74
CA ALA A 237 -1.73 18.50 -9.23
C ALA A 237 -2.61 17.23 -9.22
N GLU A 238 -3.84 17.31 -8.70
CA GLU A 238 -4.74 16.15 -8.55
C GLU A 238 -5.50 15.84 -9.84
N LEU A 239 -5.42 14.59 -10.31
CA LEU A 239 -6.16 14.12 -11.48
C LEU A 239 -7.25 13.12 -11.10
N ASN A 240 -8.42 13.20 -11.74
CA ASN A 240 -9.59 12.37 -11.40
C ASN A 240 -9.92 11.27 -12.42
N TYR A 241 -8.97 10.92 -13.30
CA TYR A 241 -9.19 9.83 -14.26
C TYR A 241 -9.26 8.47 -13.55
N LYS A 242 -9.96 7.52 -14.19
CA LYS A 242 -10.10 6.16 -13.69
C LYS A 242 -9.18 5.19 -14.43
N VAL A 243 -8.71 4.17 -13.72
CA VAL A 243 -8.00 3.00 -14.27
C VAL A 243 -8.84 1.75 -14.20
#